data_AF-A0A9X9XLQ5-F1
#
_entry.id   AF-A0A9X9XLQ5-F1
#
_cell.length_a   1.000
_cell.length_b   1.000
_cell.length_c   1.000
_cell.angle_alpha   90.00
_cell.angle_beta   90.00
_cell.angle_gamma   90.00
#
_symmetry.space_group_name_H-M   'P 1'
#
loop_
_entity.id
_entity.type
_entity.pdbx_description
1 polymer ?
#
loop_
_entity_poly.entity_id
_entity_poly.type
_entity_poly.pdbx_seq_one_letter_code
_entity_poly.pdbx_strand_id
1 'polypeptide(L)'
;MTALVSYSTGTVSVAAGGTIVTGVGTIWSGTNARPGDVLQIGNFQSVISDVTDLTHLVVLPWGGGAQAGVAYKIWQVSPQRFAGSDSLATVNKLVAAFNTSGFFVFVDVALTAPDPSLGDDGQYAFQPTTGKTWAKVAGVWTYLGIYKGFNFRGVYDNAATYSYGDVQTTSGSSYVYINATPSAGHAAPNVTYWQLLASIGPTGGPGPTGAGYGGTSTTSLAIGTGSKAFTTQAGLAYTNGARVRASSAANTSNWMEGLATYSGTTLTINIDKTNGSGTLADWNFNVAGQPGDVTGPASSTSGNIATFSGTTGKVVQDGGVAISTDGTFAANSDARVPTEKAVKAYVDTAGGAWTVTNPTVTASSGAFTTVSCQLRYKLIGKTAVFTATVTMTNAGTASGNILFNLPFTPIVAHAGGGKEILSLGHQCNWQTSSSQMIIAKYDNTSVIASGRGVVITGTIEVV
;
A
#
# COMPACT_ATOMS: atom_id res chain seq x y z
N MET A 1 -48.75 36.62 -90.58
CA MET A 1 -49.06 36.48 -89.14
C MET A 1 -48.77 35.04 -88.76
N THR A 2 -47.74 34.81 -87.95
CA THR A 2 -47.35 33.47 -87.50
C THR A 2 -48.41 32.94 -86.55
N ALA A 3 -48.87 31.71 -86.74
CA ALA A 3 -49.90 31.11 -85.88
C ALA A 3 -49.43 31.07 -84.42
N LEU A 4 -50.34 31.35 -83.48
CA LEU A 4 -50.05 31.26 -82.04
C LEU A 4 -49.58 29.83 -81.69
N VAL A 5 -48.51 29.74 -80.92
CA VAL A 5 -47.96 28.45 -80.48
C VAL A 5 -48.97 27.80 -79.55
N SER A 6 -49.31 26.55 -79.84
CA SER A 6 -50.30 25.80 -79.07
C SER A 6 -49.88 24.34 -78.87
N TYR A 7 -50.36 23.77 -77.78
CA TYR A 7 -50.12 22.38 -77.39
C TYR A 7 -51.46 21.63 -77.26
N SER A 8 -51.58 20.41 -77.81
CA SER A 8 -52.88 19.70 -77.90
C SER A 8 -52.80 18.17 -77.83
N THR A 9 -51.70 17.62 -77.29
CA THR A 9 -51.51 16.16 -77.22
C THR A 9 -52.24 15.54 -76.02
N GLY A 10 -53.00 14.47 -76.27
CA GLY A 10 -53.82 13.77 -75.27
C GLY A 10 -55.27 14.23 -75.24
N THR A 11 -56.03 13.75 -74.26
CA THR A 11 -57.44 14.14 -74.05
C THR A 11 -57.64 14.63 -72.62
N VAL A 12 -58.68 15.43 -72.39
CA VAL A 12 -58.99 15.99 -71.07
C VAL A 12 -60.41 15.74 -70.64
N SER A 13 -60.60 15.72 -69.32
CA SER A 13 -61.89 15.67 -68.66
C SER A 13 -61.96 16.77 -67.61
N VAL A 14 -63.13 17.42 -67.51
CA VAL A 14 -63.43 18.42 -66.48
C VAL A 14 -64.91 18.37 -66.15
N ALA A 15 -65.25 18.37 -64.86
CA ALA A 15 -66.64 18.40 -64.42
C ALA A 15 -67.30 19.75 -64.75
N ALA A 16 -68.64 19.81 -64.86
CA ALA A 16 -69.35 21.07 -65.04
C ALA A 16 -69.07 22.03 -63.87
N GLY A 17 -68.55 23.23 -64.14
CA GLY A 17 -68.11 24.18 -63.12
C GLY A 17 -66.85 23.77 -62.35
N GLY A 18 -66.22 22.66 -62.71
CA GLY A 18 -65.00 22.16 -62.07
C GLY A 18 -63.80 23.06 -62.32
N THR A 19 -62.85 23.07 -61.38
CA THR A 19 -61.59 23.83 -61.46
C THR A 19 -60.38 22.95 -61.74
N ILE A 20 -60.54 21.63 -61.77
CA ILE A 20 -59.46 20.69 -62.05
C ILE A 20 -59.76 20.00 -63.38
N VAL A 21 -58.80 20.08 -64.29
CA VAL A 21 -58.82 19.42 -65.59
C VAL A 21 -57.83 18.26 -65.51
N THR A 22 -58.33 17.04 -65.70
CA THR A 22 -57.52 15.83 -65.70
C THR A 22 -57.26 15.39 -67.15
N GLY A 23 -55.98 15.27 -67.50
CA GLY A 23 -55.48 14.83 -68.79
C GLY A 23 -55.11 13.35 -68.79
N VAL A 24 -55.36 12.70 -69.92
CA VAL A 24 -54.90 11.33 -70.22
C VAL A 24 -54.02 11.39 -71.47
N GLY A 25 -52.80 10.86 -71.35
CA GLY A 25 -51.78 10.95 -72.41
C GLY A 25 -51.20 12.36 -72.59
N THR A 26 -51.45 13.27 -71.64
CA THR A 26 -50.90 14.63 -71.63
C THR A 26 -49.52 14.66 -70.95
N ILE A 27 -48.69 15.65 -71.31
CA ILE A 27 -47.39 15.93 -70.67
C ILE A 27 -47.27 17.44 -70.37
N TRP A 28 -48.15 17.94 -69.50
CA TRP A 28 -48.18 19.34 -69.09
C TRP A 28 -47.03 19.68 -68.14
N SER A 29 -45.87 19.90 -68.74
CA SER A 29 -44.70 20.44 -68.04
C SER A 29 -44.64 21.95 -68.22
N GLY A 30 -43.83 22.61 -67.39
CA GLY A 30 -43.53 24.04 -67.50
C GLY A 30 -42.99 24.48 -68.86
N THR A 31 -42.70 23.59 -69.81
CA THR A 31 -42.44 23.97 -71.20
C THR A 31 -43.76 24.18 -71.95
N ASN A 32 -44.68 23.22 -71.85
CA ASN A 32 -45.84 23.11 -72.73
C ASN A 32 -47.12 23.73 -72.16
N ALA A 33 -47.20 23.88 -70.84
CA ALA A 33 -48.26 24.59 -70.13
C ALA A 33 -47.64 25.30 -68.91
N ARG A 34 -48.08 26.53 -68.63
CA ARG A 34 -47.71 27.30 -67.43
C ARG A 34 -48.95 28.00 -66.87
N PRO A 35 -48.93 28.36 -65.58
CA PRO A 35 -49.86 29.34 -65.04
C PRO A 35 -49.92 30.60 -65.94
N GLY A 36 -51.14 31.04 -66.26
CA GLY A 36 -51.44 32.16 -67.16
C GLY A 36 -51.62 31.79 -68.64
N ASP A 37 -51.35 30.56 -69.07
CA ASP A 37 -51.73 30.08 -70.41
C ASP A 37 -53.25 29.80 -70.48
N VAL A 38 -53.81 29.64 -71.69
CA VAL A 38 -55.26 29.47 -71.88
C VAL A 38 -55.58 28.06 -72.40
N LEU A 39 -56.42 27.32 -71.66
CA LEU A 39 -56.98 26.04 -72.08
C LEU A 39 -58.26 26.26 -72.89
N GLN A 40 -58.38 25.59 -74.04
CA GLN A 40 -59.55 25.55 -74.90
C GLN A 40 -60.04 24.10 -75.08
N ILE A 41 -61.34 23.87 -74.89
CA ILE A 41 -62.01 22.60 -75.20
C ILE A 41 -63.28 22.94 -75.99
N GLY A 42 -63.35 22.45 -77.23
CA GLY A 42 -64.39 22.88 -78.18
C GLY A 42 -64.38 24.41 -78.35
N ASN A 43 -65.51 25.04 -78.06
CA ASN A 43 -65.69 26.50 -78.20
C ASN A 43 -65.50 27.28 -76.88
N PHE A 44 -65.21 26.60 -75.76
CA PHE A 44 -65.02 27.24 -74.46
C PHE A 44 -63.53 27.33 -74.12
N GLN A 45 -63.17 28.42 -73.43
CA GLN A 45 -61.81 28.68 -72.98
C GLN A 45 -61.79 29.03 -71.48
N SER A 46 -60.72 28.65 -70.78
CA SER A 46 -60.44 29.04 -69.40
C SER A 46 -58.95 29.25 -69.19
N VAL A 47 -58.57 30.20 -68.33
CA VAL A 47 -57.17 30.46 -67.98
C VAL A 47 -56.68 29.39 -67.02
N ILE A 48 -55.48 28.86 -67.27
CA ILE A 48 -54.77 27.93 -66.39
C ILE A 48 -54.22 28.75 -65.23
N SER A 49 -54.75 28.55 -64.03
CA SER A 49 -54.23 29.18 -62.82
C SER A 49 -53.02 28.43 -62.25
N ASP A 50 -52.96 27.11 -62.44
CA ASP A 50 -51.81 26.31 -62.02
C ASP A 50 -51.62 25.05 -62.86
N VAL A 51 -50.38 24.55 -62.92
CA VAL A 51 -50.01 23.28 -63.57
C VAL A 51 -49.41 22.39 -62.48
N THR A 52 -50.26 21.58 -61.84
CA THR A 52 -49.87 20.86 -60.63
C THR A 52 -49.00 19.64 -60.92
N ASP A 53 -49.25 18.98 -62.07
CA ASP A 53 -48.42 17.89 -62.57
C ASP A 53 -48.64 17.72 -64.09
N LEU A 54 -48.01 16.69 -64.68
CA LEU A 54 -48.05 16.41 -66.12
C LEU A 54 -49.45 16.09 -66.67
N THR A 55 -50.40 15.78 -65.79
CA THR A 55 -51.75 15.33 -66.10
C THR A 55 -52.86 16.14 -65.42
N HIS A 56 -52.54 17.16 -64.63
CA HIS A 56 -53.53 17.99 -63.96
C HIS A 56 -53.26 19.48 -64.14
N LEU A 57 -54.29 20.20 -64.58
CA LEU A 57 -54.32 21.67 -64.59
C LEU A 57 -55.38 22.15 -63.61
N VAL A 58 -55.08 23.26 -62.95
CA VAL A 58 -56.09 24.05 -62.25
C VAL A 58 -56.48 25.20 -63.17
N VAL A 59 -57.78 25.37 -63.37
CA VAL A 59 -58.38 26.42 -64.19
C VAL A 59 -59.46 27.15 -63.39
N LEU A 60 -59.83 28.34 -63.86
CA LEU A 60 -61.06 28.98 -63.38
C LEU A 60 -62.28 28.10 -63.69
N PRO A 61 -63.37 28.20 -62.89
CA PRO A 61 -64.53 27.32 -63.01
C PRO A 61 -64.99 27.10 -64.44
N TRP A 62 -65.00 25.84 -64.87
CA TRP A 62 -65.22 25.48 -66.27
C TRP A 62 -66.68 25.71 -66.70
N GLY A 63 -66.88 26.69 -67.58
CA GLY A 63 -68.22 27.09 -68.06
C GLY A 63 -68.81 26.23 -69.19
N GLY A 64 -68.05 25.30 -69.78
CA GLY A 64 -68.45 24.54 -70.97
C GLY A 64 -69.23 23.24 -70.70
N GLY A 65 -69.83 23.09 -69.51
CA GLY A 65 -70.48 21.83 -69.09
C GLY A 65 -69.48 20.69 -68.81
N ALA A 66 -69.98 19.52 -68.38
CA ALA A 66 -69.13 18.38 -68.08
C ALA A 66 -68.51 17.79 -69.36
N GLN A 67 -67.19 17.68 -69.39
CA GLN A 67 -66.40 17.15 -70.50
C GLN A 67 -65.66 15.90 -70.03
N ALA A 68 -65.67 14.82 -70.82
CA ALA A 68 -64.99 13.58 -70.48
C ALA A 68 -64.22 13.04 -71.69
N GLY A 69 -62.90 12.94 -71.59
CA GLY A 69 -62.04 12.34 -72.60
C GLY A 69 -62.02 13.07 -73.95
N VAL A 70 -62.17 14.39 -73.96
CA VAL A 70 -62.29 15.19 -75.19
C VAL A 70 -60.97 15.83 -75.61
N ALA A 71 -60.84 16.17 -76.89
CA ALA A 71 -59.69 16.90 -77.41
C ALA A 71 -59.66 18.35 -76.88
N TYR A 72 -58.45 18.89 -76.70
CA TYR A 72 -58.22 20.24 -76.18
C TYR A 72 -57.06 20.92 -76.89
N LYS A 73 -56.90 22.21 -76.63
CA LYS A 73 -55.73 22.99 -77.04
C LYS A 73 -55.35 23.98 -75.94
N ILE A 74 -54.07 24.07 -75.62
CA ILE A 74 -53.51 25.10 -74.73
C ILE A 74 -52.80 26.13 -75.60
N TRP A 75 -53.20 27.38 -75.50
CA TRP A 75 -52.54 28.52 -76.11
C TRP A 75 -51.48 29.06 -75.14
N GLN A 76 -50.22 29.07 -75.57
CA GLN A 76 -49.08 29.44 -74.73
C GLN A 76 -48.87 30.95 -74.74
N VAL A 77 -49.61 31.66 -73.89
CA VAL A 77 -49.71 33.14 -73.90
C VAL A 77 -49.33 33.80 -72.57
N SER A 78 -48.87 33.02 -71.56
CA SER A 78 -48.54 33.57 -70.24
C SER A 78 -47.43 34.63 -70.28
N PRO A 79 -47.62 35.81 -69.66
CA PRO A 79 -46.56 36.81 -69.50
C PRO A 79 -45.31 36.31 -68.76
N GLN A 80 -45.44 35.25 -67.95
CA GLN A 80 -44.30 34.61 -67.26
C GLN A 80 -43.35 33.86 -68.22
N ARG A 81 -43.68 33.81 -69.51
CA ARG A 81 -42.80 33.25 -70.54
C ARG A 81 -41.78 34.27 -71.07
N PHE A 82 -41.84 35.54 -70.67
CA PHE A 82 -40.86 36.57 -71.06
C PHE A 82 -39.73 36.74 -70.02
N ALA A 83 -38.48 36.89 -70.47
CA ALA A 83 -37.25 36.76 -69.67
C ALA A 83 -36.97 37.81 -68.56
N GLY A 84 -37.92 38.69 -68.20
CA GLY A 84 -37.70 39.83 -67.29
C GLY A 84 -38.24 39.67 -65.85
N SER A 85 -38.94 38.59 -65.51
CA SER A 85 -39.63 38.45 -64.22
C SER A 85 -38.71 38.14 -63.03
N ASP A 86 -37.63 37.40 -63.24
CA ASP A 86 -36.78 36.88 -62.15
C ASP A 86 -35.84 37.95 -61.57
N SER A 87 -35.38 38.89 -62.42
CA SER A 87 -34.56 40.03 -61.99
C SER A 87 -35.35 40.98 -61.09
N LEU A 88 -36.64 41.23 -61.39
CA LEU A 88 -37.49 42.07 -60.55
C LEU A 88 -37.79 41.42 -59.19
N ALA A 89 -37.99 40.11 -59.15
CA ALA A 89 -38.19 39.38 -57.91
C ALA A 89 -36.96 39.45 -56.98
N THR A 90 -35.76 39.44 -57.55
CA THR A 90 -34.50 39.55 -56.80
C THR A 90 -34.30 40.95 -56.20
N VAL A 91 -34.59 42.00 -56.97
CA VAL A 91 -34.53 43.39 -56.48
C VAL A 91 -35.53 43.60 -55.33
N ASN A 92 -36.74 43.06 -55.45
CA ASN A 92 -37.74 43.16 -54.37
C ASN A 92 -37.30 42.47 -53.08
N LYS A 93 -36.59 41.33 -53.17
CA LYS A 93 -36.01 40.66 -51.99
C LYS A 93 -34.93 41.52 -51.31
N LEU A 94 -34.08 42.18 -52.10
CA LEU A 94 -33.05 43.06 -51.57
C LEU A 94 -33.64 44.27 -50.85
N VAL A 95 -34.67 44.90 -51.44
CA VAL A 95 -35.39 46.02 -50.83
C VAL A 95 -36.08 45.60 -49.53
N ALA A 96 -36.72 44.42 -49.50
CA ALA A 96 -37.33 43.89 -48.29
C ALA A 96 -36.31 43.63 -47.16
N ALA A 97 -35.11 43.12 -47.50
CA ALA A 97 -34.04 42.91 -46.53
C ALA A 97 -33.55 44.22 -45.90
N PHE A 98 -33.35 45.27 -46.71
CA PHE A 98 -32.93 46.59 -46.20
C PHE A 98 -33.99 47.25 -45.31
N ASN A 99 -35.28 47.05 -45.59
CA ASN A 99 -36.37 47.57 -44.75
C ASN A 99 -36.54 46.84 -43.42
N THR A 100 -36.00 45.62 -43.26
CA THR A 100 -36.20 44.82 -42.04
C THR A 100 -35.16 45.16 -40.96
N SER A 101 -33.88 45.25 -41.34
CA SER A 101 -32.78 45.38 -40.38
C SER A 101 -31.96 46.66 -40.54
N GLY A 102 -32.28 47.49 -41.53
CA GLY A 102 -31.40 48.56 -41.98
C GLY A 102 -30.07 48.04 -42.52
N PHE A 103 -29.11 48.93 -42.72
CA PHE A 103 -27.73 48.59 -43.04
C PHE A 103 -26.78 49.47 -42.23
N PHE A 104 -25.54 49.01 -42.07
CA PHE A 104 -24.50 49.82 -41.45
C PHE A 104 -23.87 50.75 -42.48
N VAL A 105 -23.69 52.02 -42.10
CA VAL A 105 -22.79 52.93 -42.82
C VAL A 105 -21.36 52.66 -42.36
N PHE A 106 -20.50 52.24 -43.28
CA PHE A 106 -19.09 52.01 -42.95
C PHE A 106 -18.30 53.32 -42.98
N VAL A 107 -17.59 53.60 -41.89
CA VAL A 107 -16.72 54.77 -41.76
C VAL A 107 -15.30 54.38 -42.15
N ASP A 108 -14.70 55.16 -43.04
CA ASP A 108 -13.31 54.94 -43.46
C ASP A 108 -12.34 55.03 -42.28
N VAL A 109 -11.21 54.33 -42.40
CA VAL A 109 -10.19 54.22 -41.35
C VAL A 109 -9.47 55.54 -41.05
N ALA A 110 -9.40 56.45 -42.02
CA ALA A 110 -8.78 57.76 -41.87
C ALA A 110 -9.70 58.82 -41.24
N LEU A 111 -11.00 58.53 -41.16
CA LEU A 111 -12.00 59.46 -40.64
C LEU A 111 -12.26 59.24 -39.13
N THR A 112 -12.57 60.31 -38.42
CA THR A 112 -12.81 60.28 -36.97
C THR A 112 -14.30 60.23 -36.61
N ALA A 113 -15.19 60.45 -37.57
CA ALA A 113 -16.64 60.38 -37.44
C ALA A 113 -17.30 60.00 -38.79
N PRO A 114 -18.55 59.49 -38.79
CA PRO A 114 -19.27 59.17 -40.02
C PRO A 114 -19.68 60.43 -40.80
N ASP A 115 -19.83 60.32 -42.12
CA ASP A 115 -20.32 61.40 -42.98
C ASP A 115 -21.80 61.72 -42.63
N PRO A 116 -22.13 62.98 -42.28
CA PRO A 116 -23.49 63.38 -41.94
C PRO A 116 -24.53 63.18 -43.05
N SER A 117 -24.11 63.20 -44.32
CA SER A 117 -24.99 63.05 -45.49
C SER A 117 -25.40 61.60 -45.77
N LEU A 118 -24.72 60.63 -45.15
CA LEU A 118 -24.99 59.20 -45.35
C LEU A 118 -25.90 58.62 -44.27
N GLY A 119 -26.76 57.69 -44.68
CA GLY A 119 -27.69 56.96 -43.81
C GLY A 119 -28.94 57.75 -43.37
N ASP A 120 -29.94 57.01 -42.90
CA ASP A 120 -31.20 57.54 -42.39
C ASP A 120 -31.26 57.47 -40.85
N ASP A 121 -32.18 58.21 -40.25
CA ASP A 121 -32.41 58.16 -38.80
C ASP A 121 -32.79 56.75 -38.34
N GLY A 122 -32.20 56.32 -37.22
CA GLY A 122 -32.33 54.96 -36.68
C GLY A 122 -31.31 53.96 -37.22
N GLN A 123 -30.46 54.34 -38.19
CA GLN A 123 -29.36 53.49 -38.66
C GLN A 123 -28.10 53.65 -37.81
N TYR A 124 -27.17 52.71 -38.02
CA TYR A 124 -25.89 52.66 -37.32
C TYR A 124 -24.73 52.86 -38.28
N ALA A 125 -23.67 53.50 -37.80
CA ALA A 125 -22.39 53.55 -38.48
C ALA A 125 -21.36 52.75 -37.69
N PHE A 126 -20.44 52.09 -38.40
CA PHE A 126 -19.41 51.26 -37.79
C PHE A 126 -18.06 51.53 -38.45
N GLN A 127 -17.02 51.69 -37.63
CA GLN A 127 -15.63 51.78 -38.07
C GLN A 127 -14.91 50.47 -37.71
N PRO A 128 -14.64 49.58 -38.67
CA PRO A 128 -14.11 48.24 -38.40
C PRO A 128 -12.76 48.20 -37.68
N THR A 129 -11.89 49.18 -37.93
CA THR A 129 -10.53 49.20 -37.36
C THR A 129 -10.51 49.51 -35.86
N THR A 130 -11.43 50.33 -35.39
CA THR A 130 -11.46 50.79 -34.00
C THR A 130 -12.61 50.20 -33.20
N GLY A 131 -13.59 49.57 -33.86
CA GLY A 131 -14.82 49.08 -33.23
C GLY A 131 -15.78 50.20 -32.83
N LYS A 132 -15.51 51.44 -33.24
CA LYS A 132 -16.37 52.59 -32.94
C LYS A 132 -17.71 52.44 -33.64
N THR A 133 -18.77 52.69 -32.89
CA THR A 133 -20.15 52.61 -33.37
C THR A 133 -20.89 53.92 -33.09
N TRP A 134 -21.71 54.35 -34.03
CA TRP A 134 -22.56 55.54 -33.92
C TRP A 134 -24.01 55.18 -34.28
N ALA A 135 -24.98 55.91 -33.74
CA ALA A 135 -26.38 55.88 -34.18
C ALA A 135 -26.79 57.24 -34.75
N LYS A 136 -27.57 57.24 -35.83
CA LYS A 136 -28.12 58.48 -36.39
C LYS A 136 -29.45 58.82 -35.72
N VAL A 137 -29.53 59.97 -35.09
CA VAL A 137 -30.74 60.46 -34.41
C VAL A 137 -30.93 61.93 -34.78
N ALA A 138 -32.12 62.28 -35.26
CA ALA A 138 -32.47 63.64 -35.71
C ALA A 138 -31.48 64.21 -36.74
N GLY A 139 -31.00 63.37 -37.65
CA GLY A 139 -30.05 63.72 -38.71
C GLY A 139 -28.59 63.75 -38.28
N VAL A 140 -28.26 63.48 -37.01
CA VAL A 140 -26.89 63.59 -36.47
C VAL A 140 -26.37 62.24 -36.00
N TRP A 141 -25.13 61.92 -36.39
CA TRP A 141 -24.42 60.75 -35.87
C TRP A 141 -23.95 60.97 -34.43
N THR A 142 -24.56 60.23 -33.51
CA THR A 142 -24.20 60.22 -32.08
C THR A 142 -23.32 59.02 -31.78
N TYR A 143 -22.17 59.28 -31.16
CA TYR A 143 -21.21 58.22 -30.80
C TYR A 143 -21.72 57.36 -29.63
N LEU A 144 -21.72 56.04 -29.80
CA LEU A 144 -22.21 55.08 -28.79
C LEU A 144 -21.08 54.39 -28.01
N GLY A 145 -19.86 54.37 -28.55
CA GLY A 145 -18.71 53.71 -27.91
C GLY A 145 -17.94 52.76 -28.84
N ILE A 146 -16.95 52.07 -28.25
CA ILE A 146 -16.16 51.01 -28.90
C ILE A 146 -16.74 49.66 -28.48
N TYR A 147 -17.27 48.90 -29.43
CA TYR A 147 -17.77 47.55 -29.19
C TYR A 147 -16.77 46.54 -29.73
N LYS A 148 -15.78 46.18 -28.89
CA LYS A 148 -14.81 45.10 -29.12
C LYS A 148 -14.83 44.16 -27.91
N GLY A 149 -14.95 42.85 -28.14
CA GLY A 149 -14.95 41.86 -27.06
C GLY A 149 -13.60 41.75 -26.34
N PHE A 150 -13.60 41.16 -25.13
CA PHE A 150 -12.36 40.87 -24.41
C PHE A 150 -11.53 39.81 -25.15
N ASN A 151 -10.21 40.00 -25.20
CA ASN A 151 -9.28 39.09 -25.84
C ASN A 151 -8.30 38.50 -24.82
N PHE A 152 -8.45 37.24 -24.47
CA PHE A 152 -7.64 36.59 -23.43
C PHE A 152 -6.25 36.22 -23.96
N ARG A 153 -5.21 36.88 -23.43
CA ARG A 153 -3.80 36.73 -23.84
C ARG A 153 -3.01 35.78 -22.94
N GLY A 154 -3.57 35.34 -21.82
CA GLY A 154 -2.88 34.46 -20.86
C GLY A 154 -1.98 35.24 -19.90
N VAL A 155 -0.86 34.66 -19.48
CA VAL A 155 0.08 35.30 -18.53
C VAL A 155 0.70 36.56 -19.15
N TYR A 156 0.91 37.61 -18.34
CA TYR A 156 1.58 38.83 -18.80
C TYR A 156 2.96 38.55 -19.43
N ASP A 157 3.09 38.94 -20.70
CA ASP A 157 4.35 39.06 -21.44
C ASP A 157 4.73 40.54 -21.60
N ASN A 158 5.96 40.90 -21.22
CA ASN A 158 6.48 42.27 -21.27
C ASN A 158 6.77 42.77 -22.69
N ALA A 159 7.07 41.86 -23.63
CA ALA A 159 7.36 42.18 -25.02
C ALA A 159 6.09 42.30 -25.88
N ALA A 160 4.95 41.79 -25.39
CA ALA A 160 3.69 41.84 -26.11
C ALA A 160 3.07 43.24 -26.06
N THR A 161 2.65 43.76 -27.22
CA THR A 161 1.80 44.94 -27.30
C THR A 161 0.36 44.55 -26.97
N TYR A 162 -0.23 45.20 -25.97
CA TYR A 162 -1.63 45.02 -25.59
C TYR A 162 -2.47 46.15 -26.14
N SER A 163 -3.67 45.82 -26.61
CA SER A 163 -4.67 46.76 -27.09
C SER A 163 -5.86 46.81 -26.15
N TYR A 164 -6.66 47.87 -26.24
CA TYR A 164 -7.90 48.00 -25.47
C TYR A 164 -8.74 46.71 -25.53
N GLY A 165 -9.09 46.16 -24.36
CA GLY A 165 -9.85 44.93 -24.21
C GLY A 165 -9.02 43.64 -24.10
N ASP A 166 -7.69 43.67 -24.25
CA ASP A 166 -6.86 42.49 -24.00
C ASP A 166 -6.83 42.14 -22.50
N VAL A 167 -6.91 40.86 -22.16
CA VAL A 167 -6.91 40.37 -20.77
C VAL A 167 -5.66 39.54 -20.52
N GLN A 168 -4.93 39.85 -19.46
CA GLN A 168 -3.78 39.06 -18.99
C GLN A 168 -3.96 38.60 -17.55
N THR A 169 -3.23 37.57 -17.16
CA THR A 169 -3.15 37.10 -15.77
C THR A 169 -1.80 37.38 -15.12
N THR A 170 -1.80 37.97 -13.93
CA THR A 170 -0.62 38.24 -13.09
C THR A 170 -0.94 37.85 -11.64
N SER A 171 -0.07 37.06 -11.01
CA SER A 171 -0.22 36.64 -9.60
C SER A 171 -1.59 35.99 -9.29
N GLY A 172 -2.10 35.21 -10.24
CA GLY A 172 -3.40 34.52 -10.13
C GLY A 172 -4.64 35.41 -10.29
N SER A 173 -4.47 36.70 -10.53
CA SER A 173 -5.56 37.65 -10.82
C SER A 173 -5.57 37.99 -12.32
N SER A 174 -6.74 38.32 -12.87
CA SER A 174 -6.92 38.73 -14.26
C SER A 174 -7.10 40.25 -14.35
N TYR A 175 -6.48 40.86 -15.36
CA TYR A 175 -6.53 42.31 -15.61
C TYR A 175 -6.83 42.58 -17.08
N VAL A 176 -7.66 43.58 -17.36
CA VAL A 176 -8.00 44.04 -18.72
C VAL A 176 -7.23 45.32 -19.08
N TYR A 177 -6.71 45.39 -20.29
CA TYR A 177 -6.00 46.54 -20.81
C TYR A 177 -7.00 47.63 -21.21
N ILE A 178 -6.86 48.83 -20.64
CA ILE A 178 -7.84 49.93 -20.75
C ILE A 178 -7.30 51.17 -21.46
N ASN A 179 -6.01 51.21 -21.80
CA ASN A 179 -5.46 52.38 -22.50
C ASN A 179 -5.91 52.39 -23.97
N ALA A 180 -6.24 53.57 -24.49
CA ALA A 180 -6.71 53.74 -25.87
C ALA A 180 -5.61 53.46 -26.91
N THR A 181 -4.35 53.76 -26.56
CA THR A 181 -3.19 53.51 -27.41
C THR A 181 -2.58 52.16 -27.07
N PRO A 182 -2.45 51.22 -28.04
CA PRO A 182 -1.75 49.97 -27.81
C PRO A 182 -0.27 50.19 -27.45
N SER A 183 0.22 49.54 -26.40
CA SER A 183 1.63 49.59 -26.01
C SER A 183 2.08 48.31 -25.28
N ALA A 184 3.40 48.12 -25.20
CA ALA A 184 4.05 47.01 -24.50
C ALA A 184 4.76 47.53 -23.22
N GLY A 185 5.22 46.63 -22.35
CA GLY A 185 6.12 46.98 -21.24
C GLY A 185 5.48 47.55 -19.97
N HIS A 186 4.16 47.46 -19.82
CA HIS A 186 3.46 47.89 -18.61
C HIS A 186 2.85 46.68 -17.92
N ALA A 187 3.34 46.28 -16.75
CA ALA A 187 2.75 45.20 -15.96
C ALA A 187 1.56 45.71 -15.10
N ALA A 188 0.56 44.87 -14.86
CA ALA A 188 -0.42 45.13 -13.81
C ALA A 188 0.28 45.15 -12.44
N PRO A 189 -0.19 45.95 -11.46
CA PRO A 189 -1.47 46.66 -11.40
C PRO A 189 -1.40 48.13 -11.83
N ASN A 190 -0.59 48.49 -12.83
CA ASN A 190 -0.55 49.86 -13.33
C ASN A 190 -1.92 50.30 -13.87
N VAL A 191 -2.64 51.10 -13.08
CA VAL A 191 -4.04 51.49 -13.32
C VAL A 191 -4.26 52.38 -14.54
N THR A 192 -3.20 52.94 -15.13
CA THR A 192 -3.28 53.67 -16.40
C THR A 192 -3.49 52.72 -17.58
N TYR A 193 -2.95 51.51 -17.48
CA TYR A 193 -2.94 50.53 -18.56
C TYR A 193 -3.85 49.34 -18.25
N TRP A 194 -4.02 48.97 -16.99
CA TRP A 194 -4.69 47.76 -16.55
C TRP A 194 -5.76 48.02 -15.50
N GLN A 195 -6.96 47.48 -15.71
CA GLN A 195 -8.01 47.41 -14.71
C GLN A 195 -8.15 45.98 -14.21
N LEU A 196 -8.32 45.80 -12.89
CA LEU A 196 -8.58 44.49 -12.31
C LEU A 196 -9.93 43.96 -12.83
N LEU A 197 -9.90 42.76 -13.41
CA LEU A 197 -11.09 42.05 -13.90
C LEU A 197 -11.57 41.01 -12.86
N ALA A 198 -10.63 40.24 -12.29
CA ALA A 198 -10.92 39.25 -11.25
C ALA A 198 -9.70 39.04 -10.34
N SER A 199 -9.89 39.05 -9.02
CA SER A 199 -8.84 38.76 -8.04
C SER A 199 -8.73 37.27 -7.74
N ILE A 200 -7.54 36.80 -7.39
CA ILE A 200 -7.36 35.48 -6.77
C ILE A 200 -8.16 35.37 -5.46
N GLY A 201 -8.74 34.19 -5.19
CA GLY A 201 -9.42 33.92 -3.93
C GLY A 201 -8.42 33.79 -2.75
N PRO A 202 -8.83 34.07 -1.51
CA PRO A 202 -7.98 33.84 -0.34
C PRO A 202 -7.70 32.34 -0.16
N THR A 203 -6.50 32.00 0.31
CA THR A 203 -6.18 30.63 0.76
C THR A 203 -7.18 30.19 1.83
N GLY A 204 -7.73 28.98 1.70
CA GLY A 204 -8.61 28.40 2.71
C GLY A 204 -7.93 28.34 4.08
N GLY A 205 -8.67 28.57 5.15
CA GLY A 205 -8.15 28.46 6.51
C GLY A 205 -7.65 27.03 6.81
N PRO A 206 -6.71 26.86 7.77
CA PRO A 206 -6.36 25.53 8.27
C PRO A 206 -7.60 24.81 8.80
N GLY A 207 -7.64 23.48 8.65
CA GLY A 207 -8.69 22.66 9.27
C GLY A 207 -8.66 22.75 10.80
N PRO A 208 -9.75 22.38 11.49
CA PRO A 208 -9.79 22.37 12.96
C PRO A 208 -8.74 21.39 13.52
N THR A 209 -8.09 21.76 14.63
CA THR A 209 -7.20 20.86 15.38
C THR A 209 -7.99 19.66 15.89
N GLY A 210 -7.52 18.44 15.59
CA GLY A 210 -8.15 17.21 16.06
C GLY A 210 -8.04 17.01 17.59
N ALA A 211 -8.89 16.15 18.13
CA ALA A 211 -8.83 15.74 19.54
C ALA A 211 -7.47 15.13 19.89
N GLY A 212 -6.92 15.50 21.06
CA GLY A 212 -5.66 14.97 21.58
C GLY A 212 -5.85 14.04 22.79
N TYR A 213 -4.82 13.24 23.09
CA TYR A 213 -4.79 12.34 24.26
C TYR A 213 -4.14 12.96 25.50
N GLY A 214 -4.35 14.26 25.72
CA GLY A 214 -3.86 14.97 26.91
C GLY A 214 -4.92 15.00 28.01
N GLY A 215 -5.05 16.16 28.65
CA GLY A 215 -6.07 16.41 29.66
C GLY A 215 -5.49 16.50 31.07
N THR A 216 -6.16 17.27 31.90
CA THR A 216 -5.81 17.48 33.31
C THR A 216 -7.01 17.22 34.20
N SER A 217 -6.77 17.00 35.49
CA SER A 217 -7.82 16.82 36.49
C SER A 217 -7.37 17.32 37.85
N THR A 218 -8.25 18.07 38.50
CA THR A 218 -8.08 18.49 39.90
C THR A 218 -8.84 17.62 40.91
N THR A 219 -9.43 16.51 40.46
CA THR A 219 -10.12 15.57 41.35
C THR A 219 -9.15 15.00 42.39
N SER A 220 -9.47 15.18 43.67
CA SER A 220 -8.68 14.68 44.79
C SER A 220 -8.86 13.17 44.95
N LEU A 221 -7.80 12.40 44.70
CA LEU A 221 -7.82 10.94 44.73
C LEU A 221 -6.56 10.40 45.40
N ALA A 222 -6.74 9.38 46.25
CA ALA A 222 -5.63 8.61 46.79
C ALA A 222 -5.03 7.69 45.71
N ILE A 223 -3.70 7.57 45.68
CA ILE A 223 -3.01 6.56 44.87
C ILE A 223 -3.36 5.17 45.40
N GLY A 224 -3.89 4.31 44.52
CA GLY A 224 -4.26 2.94 44.86
C GLY A 224 -4.87 2.21 43.67
N THR A 225 -5.15 0.92 43.80
CA THR A 225 -5.80 0.12 42.76
C THR A 225 -7.33 0.31 42.76
N GLY A 226 -7.99 -0.22 41.72
CA GLY A 226 -9.45 -0.16 41.56
C GLY A 226 -9.94 1.03 40.72
N SER A 227 -11.27 1.13 40.58
CA SER A 227 -11.91 2.15 39.74
C SER A 227 -11.82 3.54 40.36
N LYS A 228 -11.32 4.51 39.58
CA LYS A 228 -11.21 5.93 39.96
C LYS A 228 -11.76 6.82 38.87
N ALA A 229 -12.68 7.71 39.22
CA ALA A 229 -13.27 8.67 38.29
C ALA A 229 -12.60 10.04 38.44
N PHE A 230 -12.05 10.54 37.34
CA PHE A 230 -11.46 11.88 37.25
C PHE A 230 -12.38 12.80 36.45
N THR A 231 -12.48 14.05 36.88
CA THR A 231 -13.11 15.11 36.10
C THR A 231 -12.06 15.76 35.20
N THR A 232 -12.28 15.73 33.90
CA THR A 232 -11.35 16.23 32.88
C THR A 232 -12.10 17.01 31.78
N GLN A 233 -11.37 17.51 30.79
CA GLN A 233 -11.93 18.26 29.66
C GLN A 233 -12.78 17.36 28.76
N ALA A 234 -13.75 17.94 28.03
CA ALA A 234 -14.51 17.24 26.99
C ALA A 234 -13.76 17.20 25.65
N GLY A 235 -14.09 16.25 24.78
CA GLY A 235 -13.53 16.16 23.42
C GLY A 235 -12.10 15.62 23.35
N LEU A 236 -11.63 14.89 24.36
CA LEU A 236 -10.34 14.20 24.33
C LEU A 236 -10.43 12.92 23.48
N ALA A 237 -9.30 12.46 22.94
CA ALA A 237 -9.25 11.34 22.00
C ALA A 237 -9.29 9.95 22.65
N TYR A 238 -9.51 9.85 23.96
CA TYR A 238 -9.55 8.56 24.66
C TYR A 238 -10.72 7.70 24.20
N THR A 239 -10.41 6.47 23.80
CA THR A 239 -11.40 5.42 23.51
C THR A 239 -11.56 4.51 24.73
N ASN A 240 -12.75 3.94 24.90
CA ASN A 240 -13.00 2.98 25.99
C ASN A 240 -12.11 1.74 25.82
N GLY A 241 -11.43 1.35 26.89
CA GLY A 241 -10.43 0.28 26.89
C GLY A 241 -9.01 0.76 26.57
N ALA A 242 -8.80 2.03 26.25
CA ALA A 242 -7.45 2.58 26.15
C ALA A 242 -6.76 2.51 27.51
N ARG A 243 -5.48 2.12 27.51
CA ARG A 243 -4.67 2.16 28.72
C ARG A 243 -4.13 3.57 28.94
N VAL A 244 -4.40 4.13 30.11
CA VAL A 244 -4.13 5.53 30.43
C VAL A 244 -3.37 5.60 31.75
N ARG A 245 -2.38 6.51 31.79
CA ARG A 245 -1.69 6.89 33.02
C ARG A 245 -2.16 8.27 33.47
N ALA A 246 -2.55 8.36 34.73
CA ALA A 246 -2.72 9.60 35.48
C ALA A 246 -1.47 9.84 36.33
N SER A 247 -0.67 10.84 35.96
CA SER A 247 0.55 11.23 36.69
C SER A 247 0.33 12.55 37.41
N SER A 248 0.88 12.72 38.61
CA SER A 248 0.89 14.03 39.26
C SER A 248 1.72 15.03 38.44
N ALA A 249 1.20 16.25 38.31
CA ALA A 249 1.84 17.37 37.64
C ALA A 249 3.02 17.89 38.46
N ALA A 250 2.93 17.86 39.79
CA ALA A 250 3.99 18.26 40.70
C ALA A 250 5.09 17.20 40.86
N ASN A 251 4.75 15.91 40.85
CA ASN A 251 5.72 14.82 40.95
C ASN A 251 5.36 13.66 40.02
N THR A 252 6.05 13.58 38.88
CA THR A 252 5.81 12.56 37.85
C THR A 252 6.15 11.12 38.27
N SER A 253 6.82 10.93 39.41
CA SER A 253 7.01 9.59 40.00
C SER A 253 5.74 9.07 40.68
N ASN A 254 4.82 9.94 41.05
CA ASN A 254 3.52 9.57 41.61
C ASN A 254 2.50 9.40 40.48
N TRP A 255 2.05 8.17 40.24
CA TRP A 255 1.12 7.89 39.14
C TRP A 255 0.25 6.65 39.39
N MET A 256 -0.85 6.61 38.64
CA MET A 256 -1.78 5.49 38.56
C MET A 256 -2.03 5.15 37.09
N GLU A 257 -2.11 3.87 36.76
CA GLU A 257 -2.32 3.41 35.39
C GLU A 257 -3.34 2.27 35.34
N GLY A 258 -4.15 2.26 34.28
CA GLY A 258 -5.14 1.22 34.07
C GLY A 258 -5.97 1.44 32.81
N LEU A 259 -7.02 0.64 32.64
CA LEU A 259 -7.93 0.75 31.51
C LEU A 259 -8.97 1.84 31.74
N ALA A 260 -9.12 2.74 30.76
CA ALA A 260 -9.98 3.90 30.86
C ALA A 260 -11.34 3.70 30.18
N THR A 261 -12.35 4.35 30.73
CA THR A 261 -13.66 4.62 30.11
C THR A 261 -13.86 6.14 30.14
N TYR A 262 -14.08 6.75 28.98
CA TYR A 262 -14.20 8.20 28.84
C TYR A 262 -15.57 8.59 28.31
N SER A 263 -16.25 9.51 28.99
CA SER A 263 -17.57 10.01 28.59
C SER A 263 -17.75 11.45 29.04
N GLY A 264 -17.99 12.36 28.09
CA GLY A 264 -18.17 13.78 28.35
C GLY A 264 -16.92 14.38 29.03
N THR A 265 -17.04 14.69 30.33
CA THR A 265 -15.97 15.25 31.16
C THR A 265 -15.44 14.26 32.20
N THR A 266 -15.83 12.99 32.14
CA THR A 266 -15.42 11.98 33.12
C THR A 266 -14.52 10.94 32.47
N LEU A 267 -13.31 10.81 33.01
CA LEU A 267 -12.37 9.75 32.68
C LEU A 267 -12.28 8.79 33.87
N THR A 268 -12.88 7.62 33.75
CA THR A 268 -12.80 6.58 34.78
C THR A 268 -11.71 5.60 34.41
N ILE A 269 -10.73 5.40 35.29
CA ILE A 269 -9.62 4.46 35.06
C ILE A 269 -9.71 3.34 36.10
N ASN A 270 -9.77 2.08 35.64
CA ASN A 270 -9.67 0.92 36.51
C ASN A 270 -8.19 0.63 36.77
N ILE A 271 -7.65 1.17 37.87
CA ILE A 271 -6.22 1.16 38.17
C ILE A 271 -5.75 -0.24 38.55
N ASP A 272 -4.80 -0.76 37.77
CA ASP A 272 -4.13 -2.05 38.02
C ASP A 272 -2.65 -1.87 38.40
N LYS A 273 -2.09 -0.67 38.21
CA LYS A 273 -0.68 -0.36 38.49
C LYS A 273 -0.51 1.03 39.07
N THR A 274 0.35 1.16 40.07
CA THR A 274 0.62 2.41 40.77
C THR A 274 2.11 2.58 41.07
N ASN A 275 2.55 3.83 41.22
CA ASN A 275 3.83 4.15 41.87
C ASN A 275 3.65 5.39 42.75
N GLY A 276 4.35 5.41 43.89
CA GLY A 276 4.20 6.46 44.90
C GLY A 276 3.02 6.23 45.85
N SER A 277 2.69 7.27 46.62
CA SER A 277 1.63 7.25 47.64
C SER A 277 1.02 8.65 47.84
N GLY A 278 -0.06 8.74 48.62
CA GLY A 278 -0.73 9.99 48.99
C GLY A 278 -2.03 10.28 48.23
N THR A 279 -2.69 11.37 48.61
CA THR A 279 -3.92 11.89 47.97
C THR A 279 -3.59 13.17 47.22
N LEU A 280 -3.75 13.15 45.89
CA LEU A 280 -3.32 14.22 45.00
C LEU A 280 -4.50 14.75 44.18
N ALA A 281 -4.36 15.99 43.69
CA ALA A 281 -5.41 16.76 43.02
C ALA A 281 -4.84 17.54 41.83
N ASP A 282 -3.80 17.02 41.19
CA ASP A 282 -3.02 17.67 40.12
C ASP A 282 -2.65 16.65 39.03
N TRP A 283 -3.63 16.00 38.43
CA TRP A 283 -3.39 14.89 37.49
C TRP A 283 -3.23 15.36 36.05
N ASN A 284 -2.25 14.79 35.35
CA ASN A 284 -2.07 14.85 33.90
C ASN A 284 -2.30 13.46 33.29
N PHE A 285 -3.04 13.39 32.19
CA PHE A 285 -3.36 12.13 31.51
C PHE A 285 -2.51 11.91 30.25
N ASN A 286 -2.10 10.65 30.04
CA ASN A 286 -1.38 10.21 28.85
C ASN A 286 -1.78 8.78 28.48
N VAL A 287 -1.71 8.43 27.20
CA VAL A 287 -1.82 7.02 26.75
C VAL A 287 -0.59 6.23 27.23
N ALA A 288 -0.82 5.00 27.68
CA ALA A 288 0.21 4.05 28.04
C ALA A 288 0.05 2.74 27.25
N GLY A 289 1.13 1.97 27.13
CA GLY A 289 1.08 0.61 26.60
C GLY A 289 0.66 -0.39 27.67
N GLN A 290 0.06 -1.52 27.26
CA GLN A 290 -0.15 -2.66 28.15
C GLN A 290 1.22 -3.20 28.62
N PRO A 291 1.49 -3.32 29.93
CA PRO A 291 2.67 -3.99 30.45
C PRO A 291 2.74 -5.42 29.94
N GLY A 292 3.96 -5.92 29.79
CA GLY A 292 4.19 -7.32 29.50
C GLY A 292 3.60 -8.22 30.58
N ASP A 293 3.14 -9.39 30.14
CA ASP A 293 2.45 -10.37 30.98
C ASP A 293 3.37 -11.09 31.97
N VAL A 294 4.69 -11.08 31.76
CA VAL A 294 5.67 -11.82 32.58
C VAL A 294 6.48 -10.85 33.43
N THR A 295 6.54 -11.11 34.74
CA THR A 295 7.38 -10.36 35.69
C THR A 295 8.60 -11.18 36.10
N GLY A 296 9.75 -10.52 36.17
CA GLY A 296 10.98 -11.12 36.71
C GLY A 296 11.10 -10.94 38.23
N PRO A 297 12.11 -11.56 38.86
CA PRO A 297 12.36 -11.36 40.27
C PRO A 297 12.90 -9.94 40.54
N ALA A 298 12.76 -9.47 41.78
CA ALA A 298 13.32 -8.19 42.21
C ALA A 298 14.87 -8.17 42.19
N SER A 299 15.48 -9.34 42.39
CA SER A 299 16.92 -9.58 42.29
C SER A 299 17.20 -11.01 41.84
N SER A 300 18.39 -11.25 41.29
CA SER A 300 18.84 -12.59 40.89
C SER A 300 20.35 -12.72 41.03
N THR A 301 20.81 -13.94 41.31
CA THR A 301 22.23 -14.26 41.35
C THR A 301 22.74 -14.60 39.95
N SER A 302 23.89 -14.05 39.56
CA SER A 302 24.50 -14.32 38.25
C SER A 302 24.89 -15.79 38.13
N GLY A 303 24.53 -16.42 37.01
CA GLY A 303 24.80 -17.84 36.73
C GLY A 303 23.77 -18.83 37.26
N ASN A 304 22.74 -18.35 37.98
CA ASN A 304 21.60 -19.18 38.37
C ASN A 304 20.61 -19.36 37.21
N ILE A 305 19.89 -20.48 37.25
CA ILE A 305 18.82 -20.80 36.30
C ILE A 305 17.55 -20.04 36.70
N ALA A 306 16.93 -19.35 35.74
CA ALA A 306 15.61 -18.73 35.94
C ALA A 306 14.51 -19.80 35.94
N THR A 307 13.59 -19.73 36.89
CA THR A 307 12.47 -20.68 37.03
C THR A 307 11.14 -19.93 37.13
N PHE A 308 10.01 -20.61 36.92
CA PHE A 308 8.70 -20.01 37.18
C PHE A 308 8.34 -20.09 38.67
N SER A 309 7.63 -19.07 39.15
CA SER A 309 7.04 -19.03 40.49
C SER A 309 5.51 -19.05 40.41
N GLY A 310 4.87 -19.79 41.31
CA GLY A 310 3.42 -19.99 41.31
C GLY A 310 2.92 -20.85 40.16
N THR A 311 1.63 -20.73 39.83
CA THR A 311 0.93 -21.63 38.88
C THR A 311 0.51 -20.97 37.58
N THR A 312 0.71 -19.66 37.44
CA THR A 312 0.19 -18.88 36.30
C THR A 312 1.12 -18.90 35.08
N GLY A 313 2.39 -19.28 35.25
CA GLY A 313 3.43 -19.14 34.21
C GLY A 313 3.82 -17.68 33.91
N LYS A 314 3.37 -16.73 34.74
CA LYS A 314 3.54 -15.29 34.52
C LYS A 314 4.60 -14.66 35.44
N VAL A 315 5.13 -15.41 36.41
CA VAL A 315 6.15 -14.92 37.33
C VAL A 315 7.40 -15.77 37.17
N VAL A 316 8.54 -15.13 36.91
CA VAL A 316 9.86 -15.75 36.89
C VAL A 316 10.59 -15.39 38.20
N GLN A 317 11.32 -16.35 38.76
CA GLN A 317 12.14 -16.21 39.95
C GLN A 317 13.59 -16.68 39.69
N ASP A 318 14.52 -16.24 40.54
CA ASP A 318 15.83 -16.88 40.66
C ASP A 318 15.63 -18.31 41.20
N GLY A 319 16.04 -19.32 40.43
CA GLY A 319 15.87 -20.72 40.82
C GLY A 319 16.80 -21.15 41.96
N GLY A 320 17.79 -20.34 42.35
CA GLY A 320 18.75 -20.68 43.41
C GLY A 320 19.78 -21.75 43.02
N VAL A 321 19.63 -22.36 41.84
CA VAL A 321 20.50 -23.42 41.33
C VAL A 321 21.44 -22.87 40.27
N ALA A 322 22.74 -23.01 40.50
CA ALA A 322 23.79 -22.49 39.61
C ALA A 322 24.26 -23.54 38.60
N ILE A 323 24.66 -23.10 37.40
CA ILE A 323 25.38 -23.95 36.45
C ILE A 323 26.83 -24.14 36.94
N SER A 324 27.34 -25.37 36.87
CA SER A 324 28.65 -25.75 37.44
C SER A 324 29.60 -26.38 36.44
N THR A 325 30.85 -25.92 36.44
CA THR A 325 31.98 -26.55 35.75
C THR A 325 32.86 -27.39 36.68
N ASP A 326 32.44 -27.63 37.93
CA ASP A 326 33.18 -28.44 38.89
C ASP A 326 33.12 -29.93 38.51
N GLY A 327 34.27 -30.46 38.07
CA GLY A 327 34.41 -31.87 37.68
C GLY A 327 34.53 -32.87 38.82
N THR A 328 34.47 -32.42 40.08
CA THR A 328 34.56 -33.32 41.25
C THR A 328 33.19 -33.78 41.75
N PHE A 329 32.12 -33.07 41.36
CA PHE A 329 30.77 -33.26 41.89
C PHE A 329 30.73 -33.19 43.43
N ALA A 330 31.49 -32.25 44.02
CA ALA A 330 31.52 -32.06 45.47
C ALA A 330 30.19 -31.54 46.05
N ALA A 331 29.40 -30.83 45.23
CA ALA A 331 28.06 -30.36 45.57
C ALA A 331 26.96 -31.30 45.02
N ASN A 332 25.76 -31.23 45.57
CA ASN A 332 24.59 -31.98 45.07
C ASN A 332 23.78 -31.18 44.03
N SER A 333 22.86 -31.89 43.35
CA SER A 333 22.00 -31.33 42.31
C SER A 333 20.99 -30.30 42.82
N ASP A 334 20.74 -30.25 44.13
CA ASP A 334 19.84 -29.27 44.75
C ASP A 334 20.48 -27.88 44.78
N ALA A 335 21.81 -27.81 44.71
CA ALA A 335 22.57 -26.55 44.69
C ALA A 335 23.10 -26.20 43.30
N ARG A 336 23.46 -27.19 42.47
CA ARG A 336 24.12 -26.95 41.19
C ARG A 336 23.75 -27.96 40.09
N VAL A 337 23.60 -27.48 38.86
CA VAL A 337 23.51 -28.32 37.65
C VAL A 337 24.89 -28.43 36.98
N PRO A 338 25.46 -29.64 36.81
CA PRO A 338 26.76 -29.78 36.17
C PRO A 338 26.67 -29.58 34.65
N THR A 339 27.69 -28.94 34.08
CA THR A 339 27.92 -28.88 32.63
C THR A 339 28.40 -30.23 32.09
N GLU A 340 28.24 -30.46 30.79
CA GLU A 340 28.82 -31.64 30.12
C GLU A 340 30.34 -31.78 30.37
N LYS A 341 31.06 -30.65 30.45
CA LYS A 341 32.48 -30.63 30.80
C LYS A 341 32.74 -31.18 32.21
N ALA A 342 31.94 -30.77 33.19
CA ALA A 342 32.04 -31.25 34.57
C ALA A 342 31.73 -32.75 34.66
N VAL A 343 30.65 -33.19 34.00
CA VAL A 343 30.27 -34.61 33.90
C VAL A 343 31.42 -35.42 33.29
N LYS A 344 31.97 -34.96 32.17
CA LYS A 344 33.07 -35.65 31.48
C LYS A 344 34.30 -35.78 32.39
N ALA A 345 34.71 -34.69 33.03
CA ALA A 345 35.86 -34.70 33.93
C ALA A 345 35.68 -35.67 35.11
N TYR A 346 34.49 -35.71 35.69
CA TYR A 346 34.15 -36.67 36.75
C TYR A 346 34.25 -38.11 36.25
N VAL A 347 33.59 -38.44 35.14
CA VAL A 347 33.55 -39.80 34.58
C VAL A 347 34.94 -40.30 34.17
N ASP A 348 35.75 -39.45 33.53
CA ASP A 348 37.13 -39.79 33.14
C ASP A 348 37.98 -40.17 34.36
N THR A 349 37.76 -39.50 35.50
CA THR A 349 38.49 -39.75 36.76
C THR A 349 37.93 -40.95 37.52
N ALA A 350 36.60 -41.04 37.65
CA ALA A 350 35.91 -42.11 38.39
C ALA A 350 36.17 -43.50 37.80
N GLY A 351 36.41 -43.58 36.49
CA GLY A 351 36.79 -44.81 35.83
C GLY A 351 38.14 -45.36 36.27
N GLY A 352 39.03 -44.56 36.88
CA GLY A 352 40.42 -44.90 37.23
C GLY A 352 41.38 -44.86 36.03
N ALA A 353 42.69 -44.99 36.29
CA ALA A 353 43.73 -45.13 35.26
C ALA A 353 44.48 -46.47 35.40
N TRP A 354 44.97 -47.02 34.28
CA TRP A 354 45.83 -48.20 34.31
C TRP A 354 47.23 -47.83 34.79
N THR A 355 47.68 -48.48 35.85
CA THR A 355 49.05 -48.43 36.38
C THR A 355 49.79 -49.71 36.00
N VAL A 356 51.08 -49.59 35.66
CA VAL A 356 51.96 -50.72 35.36
C VAL A 356 53.09 -50.76 36.37
N THR A 357 53.32 -51.91 36.99
CA THR A 357 54.43 -52.17 37.91
C THR A 357 55.14 -53.47 37.55
N ASN A 358 56.38 -53.61 38.01
CA ASN A 358 57.22 -54.78 37.77
C ASN A 358 57.63 -55.42 39.10
N PRO A 359 56.72 -56.13 39.79
CA PRO A 359 57.01 -56.67 41.10
C PRO A 359 58.08 -57.78 41.00
N THR A 360 58.92 -57.86 42.03
CA THR A 360 59.92 -58.94 42.14
C THR A 360 59.22 -60.28 42.29
N VAL A 361 59.61 -61.24 41.46
CA VAL A 361 59.04 -62.60 41.46
C VAL A 361 59.94 -63.54 42.25
N THR A 362 59.33 -64.30 43.15
CA THR A 362 59.99 -65.37 43.91
C THR A 362 59.25 -66.69 43.71
N ALA A 363 59.90 -67.79 44.09
CA ALA A 363 59.29 -69.12 44.09
C ALA A 363 59.08 -69.58 45.53
N SER A 364 58.08 -70.43 45.77
CA SER A 364 57.89 -71.02 47.11
C SER A 364 58.99 -72.02 47.48
N SER A 365 59.76 -72.49 46.50
CA SER A 365 60.96 -73.32 46.70
C SER A 365 62.01 -73.00 45.64
N GLY A 366 63.29 -72.97 46.03
CA GLY A 366 64.41 -72.63 45.14
C GLY A 366 64.40 -71.17 44.68
N ALA A 367 65.21 -70.85 43.68
CA ALA A 367 65.37 -69.49 43.17
C ALA A 367 65.38 -69.44 41.64
N PHE A 368 64.72 -68.43 41.09
CA PHE A 368 64.78 -68.12 39.67
C PHE A 368 66.15 -67.56 39.30
N THR A 369 66.71 -67.99 38.17
CA THR A 369 67.89 -67.32 37.59
C THR A 369 67.49 -66.08 36.82
N THR A 370 66.42 -66.16 36.01
CA THR A 370 65.91 -65.01 35.26
C THR A 370 64.41 -65.12 35.09
N VAL A 371 63.69 -64.22 35.73
CA VAL A 371 62.22 -64.11 35.71
C VAL A 371 61.83 -62.63 35.70
N SER A 372 60.70 -62.30 35.08
CA SER A 372 60.10 -60.96 35.15
C SER A 372 58.60 -61.04 35.37
N CYS A 373 58.03 -60.00 35.97
CA CYS A 373 56.59 -59.80 36.04
C CYS A 373 56.24 -58.41 35.51
N GLN A 374 55.17 -58.32 34.74
CA GLN A 374 54.47 -57.07 34.47
C GLN A 374 53.06 -57.18 35.05
N LEU A 375 52.81 -56.42 36.11
CA LEU A 375 51.48 -56.26 36.70
C LEU A 375 50.87 -54.97 36.18
N ARG A 376 49.73 -55.07 35.50
CA ARG A 376 48.90 -53.94 35.10
C ARG A 376 47.65 -53.96 35.96
N TYR A 377 47.31 -52.87 36.61
CA TYR A 377 46.11 -52.79 37.43
C TYR A 377 45.46 -51.42 37.35
N LYS A 378 44.17 -51.38 37.68
CA LYS A 378 43.35 -50.18 37.72
C LYS A 378 42.51 -50.21 38.99
N LEU A 379 42.55 -49.14 39.77
CA LEU A 379 41.69 -48.97 40.94
C LEU A 379 40.43 -48.20 40.53
N ILE A 380 39.27 -48.78 40.83
CA ILE A 380 37.95 -48.18 40.61
C ILE A 380 37.19 -48.28 41.93
N GLY A 381 37.16 -47.18 42.69
CA GLY A 381 36.72 -47.21 44.08
C GLY A 381 37.50 -48.24 44.89
N LYS A 382 36.80 -49.18 45.53
CA LYS A 382 37.38 -50.29 46.32
C LYS A 382 37.69 -51.55 45.50
N THR A 383 37.70 -51.46 44.17
CA THR A 383 37.98 -52.62 43.29
C THR A 383 39.28 -52.41 42.53
N ALA A 384 40.20 -53.36 42.63
CA ALA A 384 41.37 -53.46 41.77
C ALA A 384 41.12 -54.48 40.65
N VAL A 385 41.07 -54.01 39.41
CA VAL A 385 41.09 -54.88 38.23
C VAL A 385 42.54 -55.06 37.81
N PHE A 386 43.01 -56.27 37.56
CA PHE A 386 44.41 -56.52 37.25
C PHE A 386 44.64 -57.55 36.15
N THR A 387 45.85 -57.51 35.59
CA THR A 387 46.44 -58.54 34.75
C THR A 387 47.93 -58.61 35.10
N ALA A 388 48.44 -59.80 35.37
CA ALA A 388 49.87 -60.01 35.58
C ALA A 388 50.40 -61.03 34.58
N THR A 389 51.54 -60.73 33.98
CA THR A 389 52.28 -61.63 33.10
C THR A 389 53.62 -61.91 33.72
N VAL A 390 53.88 -63.17 34.07
CA VAL A 390 55.17 -63.65 34.58
C VAL A 390 55.89 -64.41 33.48
N THR A 391 57.10 -63.99 33.12
CA THR A 391 57.93 -64.65 32.10
C THR A 391 59.16 -65.25 32.76
N MET A 392 59.31 -66.57 32.64
CA MET A 392 60.41 -67.35 33.24
C MET A 392 61.40 -67.74 32.14
N THR A 393 62.34 -66.86 31.83
CA THR A 393 63.38 -67.14 30.82
C THR A 393 64.27 -68.29 31.27
N ASN A 394 64.67 -68.30 32.54
CA ASN A 394 65.44 -69.39 33.14
C ASN A 394 64.94 -69.67 34.57
N ALA A 395 64.34 -70.84 34.76
CA ALA A 395 63.79 -71.27 36.05
C ALA A 395 64.88 -71.50 37.11
N GLY A 396 66.14 -71.77 36.73
CA GLY A 396 67.18 -72.10 37.70
C GLY A 396 66.78 -73.30 38.56
N THR A 397 66.75 -73.12 39.89
CA THR A 397 66.31 -74.13 40.86
C THR A 397 64.88 -73.91 41.36
N ALA A 398 64.16 -72.90 40.83
CA ALA A 398 62.82 -72.55 41.27
C ALA A 398 61.81 -73.68 41.00
N SER A 399 60.94 -73.93 41.98
CA SER A 399 59.84 -74.88 41.93
C SER A 399 58.71 -74.47 42.88
N GLY A 400 57.61 -75.20 42.85
CA GLY A 400 56.39 -74.87 43.60
C GLY A 400 55.62 -73.72 42.97
N ASN A 401 55.17 -72.77 43.80
CA ASN A 401 54.30 -71.65 43.43
C ASN A 401 55.13 -70.43 43.01
N ILE A 402 54.59 -69.63 42.11
CA ILE A 402 55.13 -68.30 41.77
C ILE A 402 54.51 -67.28 42.73
N LEU A 403 55.35 -66.41 43.30
CA LEU A 403 54.96 -65.44 44.32
C LEU A 403 55.40 -64.03 43.91
N PHE A 404 54.56 -63.01 44.15
CA PHE A 404 54.97 -61.60 44.08
C PHE A 404 54.03 -60.72 44.91
N ASN A 405 54.49 -59.54 45.31
CA ASN A 405 53.67 -58.61 46.09
C ASN A 405 52.81 -57.71 45.20
N LEU A 406 51.56 -57.52 45.60
CA LEU A 406 50.60 -56.58 45.04
C LEU A 406 50.85 -55.17 45.62
N PRO A 407 50.65 -54.11 44.82
CA PRO A 407 50.78 -52.72 45.26
C PRO A 407 49.54 -52.20 46.01
N PHE A 408 48.63 -53.09 46.37
CA PHE A 408 47.40 -52.83 47.11
C PHE A 408 47.11 -54.00 48.05
N THR A 409 46.26 -53.78 49.04
CA THR A 409 45.93 -54.77 50.08
C THR A 409 44.53 -55.32 49.84
N PRO A 410 44.39 -56.60 49.45
CA PRO A 410 43.10 -57.29 49.43
C PRO A 410 42.47 -57.30 50.82
N ILE A 411 41.16 -57.05 50.91
CA ILE A 411 40.43 -57.10 52.19
C ILE A 411 40.08 -58.53 52.63
N VAL A 412 39.95 -59.45 51.67
CA VAL A 412 39.74 -60.89 51.87
C VAL A 412 40.63 -61.69 50.91
N ALA A 413 40.65 -63.02 51.07
CA ALA A 413 41.31 -63.90 50.11
C ALA A 413 40.48 -63.94 48.80
N HIS A 414 41.12 -63.63 47.67
CA HIS A 414 40.57 -63.77 46.33
C HIS A 414 41.28 -64.91 45.62
N ALA A 415 40.59 -65.56 44.68
CA ALA A 415 41.19 -66.56 43.81
C ALA A 415 40.59 -66.47 42.40
N GLY A 416 41.32 -66.98 41.42
CA GLY A 416 40.86 -67.03 40.03
C GLY A 416 41.75 -67.89 39.13
N GLY A 417 41.48 -67.84 37.83
CA GLY A 417 42.18 -68.64 36.83
C GLY A 417 43.30 -67.88 36.13
N GLY A 418 44.24 -68.65 35.58
CA GLY A 418 45.29 -68.19 34.68
C GLY A 418 45.71 -69.28 33.71
N LYS A 419 46.64 -68.96 32.83
CA LYS A 419 47.15 -69.91 31.83
C LYS A 419 48.62 -69.65 31.54
N GLU A 420 49.37 -70.72 31.30
CA GLU A 420 50.67 -70.67 30.66
C GLU A 420 50.47 -70.40 29.16
N ILE A 421 51.22 -69.45 28.59
CA ILE A 421 50.95 -68.89 27.24
C ILE A 421 52.11 -69.02 26.26
N LEU A 422 53.29 -69.51 26.67
CA LEU A 422 54.47 -69.54 25.81
C LEU A 422 54.84 -70.93 25.31
N SER A 423 54.44 -72.01 26.01
CA SER A 423 54.94 -73.35 25.69
C SER A 423 53.87 -74.44 25.63
N LEU A 424 53.22 -74.76 26.75
CA LEU A 424 52.39 -75.96 26.91
C LEU A 424 50.91 -75.67 27.16
N GLY A 425 50.54 -74.44 27.50
CA GLY A 425 49.14 -74.07 27.67
C GLY A 425 48.51 -74.52 29.00
N HIS A 426 49.31 -74.86 30.02
CA HIS A 426 48.81 -75.34 31.31
C HIS A 426 47.88 -74.35 31.99
N GLN A 427 46.77 -74.84 32.53
CA GLN A 427 45.91 -74.04 33.39
C GLN A 427 46.58 -73.77 34.73
N CYS A 428 46.44 -72.55 35.21
CA CYS A 428 46.94 -72.09 36.51
C CYS A 428 45.77 -71.56 37.33
N ASN A 429 45.92 -71.58 38.65
CA ASN A 429 45.10 -70.80 39.57
C ASN A 429 45.96 -69.69 40.18
N TRP A 430 45.31 -68.61 40.58
CA TRP A 430 45.93 -67.59 41.42
C TRP A 430 45.10 -67.40 42.67
N GLN A 431 45.76 -67.00 43.76
CA GLN A 431 45.13 -66.66 45.03
C GLN A 431 45.88 -65.52 45.71
N THR A 432 45.19 -64.74 46.53
CA THR A 432 45.80 -63.71 47.37
C THR A 432 45.88 -64.15 48.82
N SER A 433 47.00 -63.79 49.46
CA SER A 433 47.19 -63.91 50.90
C SER A 433 47.77 -62.60 51.41
N SER A 434 46.93 -61.76 52.02
CA SER A 434 47.26 -60.34 52.25
C SER A 434 47.72 -59.72 50.91
N SER A 435 48.75 -58.87 50.90
CA SER A 435 49.32 -58.27 49.69
C SER A 435 50.18 -59.21 48.84
N GLN A 436 50.18 -60.53 49.06
CA GLN A 436 50.94 -61.47 48.23
C GLN A 436 50.03 -62.17 47.21
N MET A 437 50.43 -62.15 45.94
CA MET A 437 49.88 -62.97 44.88
C MET A 437 50.61 -64.30 44.83
N ILE A 438 49.84 -65.39 44.73
CA ILE A 438 50.34 -66.77 44.66
C ILE A 438 49.74 -67.42 43.41
N ILE A 439 50.59 -67.97 42.55
CA ILE A 439 50.15 -68.69 41.34
C ILE A 439 50.62 -70.14 41.43
N ALA A 440 49.70 -71.08 41.26
CA ALA A 440 50.01 -72.51 41.16
C ALA A 440 49.42 -73.11 39.89
N LYS A 441 49.91 -74.29 39.49
CA LYS A 441 49.25 -75.07 38.43
C LYS A 441 47.93 -75.62 38.98
N TYR A 442 46.93 -75.82 38.12
CA TYR A 442 45.57 -76.23 38.53
C TYR A 442 45.51 -77.49 39.41
N ASP A 443 46.49 -78.39 39.28
CA ASP A 443 46.62 -79.64 40.03
C ASP A 443 47.59 -79.55 41.21
N ASN A 444 47.92 -78.33 41.65
CA ASN A 444 48.88 -78.01 42.73
C ASN A 444 50.31 -78.51 42.48
N THR A 445 50.65 -78.92 41.26
CA THR A 445 52.05 -79.14 40.85
C THR A 445 52.69 -77.82 40.40
N SER A 446 53.99 -77.83 40.06
CA SER A 446 54.67 -76.60 39.64
C SER A 446 54.45 -76.30 38.14
N VAL A 447 54.05 -75.07 37.84
CA VAL A 447 54.07 -74.53 36.47
C VAL A 447 55.43 -73.94 36.11
N ILE A 448 56.36 -73.84 37.06
CA ILE A 448 57.68 -73.25 36.85
C ILE A 448 58.53 -74.15 35.95
N ALA A 449 59.02 -73.60 34.84
CA ALA A 449 60.08 -74.16 34.02
C ALA A 449 60.69 -73.07 33.13
N SER A 450 61.91 -73.28 32.65
CA SER A 450 62.56 -72.36 31.71
C SER A 450 61.79 -72.27 30.40
N GLY A 451 61.68 -71.06 29.86
CA GLY A 451 60.96 -70.78 28.62
C GLY A 451 59.42 -70.70 28.76
N ARG A 452 58.88 -70.72 29.98
CA ARG A 452 57.42 -70.60 30.23
C ARG A 452 57.01 -69.17 30.54
N GLY A 453 55.75 -68.85 30.28
CA GLY A 453 55.14 -67.58 30.69
C GLY A 453 53.71 -67.78 31.15
N VAL A 454 53.31 -67.17 32.26
CA VAL A 454 51.97 -67.31 32.85
C VAL A 454 51.26 -65.98 32.86
N VAL A 455 50.01 -65.96 32.41
CA VAL A 455 49.12 -64.79 32.51
C VAL A 455 47.98 -65.10 33.47
N ILE A 456 47.75 -64.18 34.41
CA ILE A 456 46.61 -64.18 35.31
C ILE A 456 45.86 -62.85 35.17
N THR A 457 44.54 -62.89 35.31
CA THR A 457 43.68 -61.70 35.32
C THR A 457 42.57 -61.89 36.36
N GLY A 458 42.09 -60.79 36.92
CA GLY A 458 41.03 -60.84 37.89
C GLY A 458 40.65 -59.49 38.48
N THR A 459 39.76 -59.56 39.45
CA THR A 459 39.29 -58.43 40.25
C THR A 459 39.48 -58.75 41.73
N ILE A 460 39.97 -57.79 42.49
CA ILE A 460 40.24 -57.90 43.92
C ILE A 460 39.53 -56.74 44.62
N GLU A 461 38.85 -57.01 45.72
CA GLU A 461 38.35 -55.97 46.62
C GLU A 461 39.50 -55.49 47.51
N VAL A 462 39.71 -54.18 47.55
CA VAL A 462 40.82 -53.53 48.27
C VAL A 462 40.32 -52.58 49.34
N VAL A 463 41.14 -52.36 50.37
CA VAL A 463 40.85 -51.48 51.51
C VAL A 463 40.55 -50.04 51.10
#